data_AF-J9CZS1-F1
#
_entry.id   AF-J9CZS1-F1
#
_cell.length_a   1.000
_cell.length_b   1.000
_cell.length_c   1.000
_cell.angle_alpha   90.00
_cell.angle_beta   90.00
_cell.angle_gamma   90.00
#
_symmetry.space_group_name_H-M   'P 1'
#
loop_
_entity.id
_entity.type
_entity.pdbx_description
1 polymer ?
#
loop_
_entity_poly.entity_id
_entity_poly.type
_entity_poly.pdbx_seq_one_letter_code
_entity_poly.pdbx_strand_id
1 'polypeptide(L)'
;MGNDYVATFQLNDFLTHTWLTPNGQWLMTDTDLQTADQLPPVVYNYFTLSSYAEWNLADVHRIELASPDSINSLCRKSAQIDPIRYVLVVNYDNSTETYQLFYTPDGVLVRTRDVSYLPTSLTPQDFF
;
A
#
# COMPACT_ATOMS: atom_id res chain seq x y z
N MET A 1 3.16 3.52 -19.67
CA MET A 1 3.98 2.46 -19.03
C MET A 1 3.04 1.31 -18.76
N GLY A 2 3.25 0.14 -19.37
CA GLY A 2 2.24 -0.93 -19.42
C GLY A 2 2.81 -2.31 -19.78
N ASN A 3 4.09 -2.55 -19.47
CA ASN A 3 4.78 -3.82 -19.76
C ASN A 3 5.30 -4.49 -18.48
N ASP A 4 4.74 -4.18 -17.32
CA ASP A 4 5.17 -4.83 -16.08
C ASP A 4 4.56 -6.23 -15.99
N TYR A 5 5.34 -7.19 -15.53
CA TYR A 5 4.86 -8.54 -15.23
C TYR A 5 4.38 -8.59 -13.78
N VAL A 6 3.23 -9.22 -13.56
CA VAL A 6 2.67 -9.42 -12.22
C VAL A 6 2.64 -10.91 -11.91
N ALA A 7 3.29 -11.30 -10.82
CA ALA A 7 3.16 -12.62 -10.24
C ALA A 7 2.16 -12.56 -9.08
N THR A 8 1.16 -13.45 -9.10
CA THR A 8 0.19 -13.63 -8.01
C THR A 8 0.38 -14.99 -7.38
N PHE A 9 0.55 -15.04 -6.06
CA PHE A 9 0.78 -16.26 -5.31
C PHE A 9 0.36 -16.10 -3.84
N GLN A 10 0.27 -17.21 -3.11
CA GLN A 10 0.14 -17.17 -1.65
C GLN A 10 1.51 -17.25 -0.99
N LEU A 11 1.78 -16.36 -0.03
CA LEU A 11 2.98 -16.36 0.79
C LEU A 11 2.58 -16.25 2.25
N ASN A 12 2.92 -17.26 3.06
CA ASN A 12 2.49 -17.34 4.46
C ASN A 12 0.98 -17.12 4.62
N ASP A 13 0.19 -17.79 3.79
CA ASP A 13 -1.28 -17.72 3.72
C ASP A 13 -1.88 -16.37 3.27
N PHE A 14 -1.06 -15.38 2.93
CA PHE A 14 -1.51 -14.10 2.39
C PHE A 14 -1.46 -14.04 0.87
N LEU A 15 -2.50 -13.49 0.25
CA LEU A 15 -2.51 -13.19 -1.18
C LEU A 15 -1.46 -12.12 -1.47
N THR A 16 -0.55 -12.42 -2.38
CA THR A 16 0.60 -11.56 -2.68
C THR A 16 0.69 -11.30 -4.18
N HIS A 17 0.90 -10.04 -4.54
CA HIS A 17 1.18 -9.58 -5.89
C HIS A 17 2.59 -9.00 -5.94
N THR A 18 3.38 -9.38 -6.95
CA THR A 18 4.73 -8.84 -7.14
C THR A 18 4.89 -8.34 -8.56
N TRP A 19 5.32 -7.09 -8.70
CA TRP A 19 5.57 -6.43 -9.98
C TRP A 19 7.04 -6.48 -10.33
N LEU A 20 7.32 -6.87 -11.58
CA LEU A 20 8.65 -6.86 -12.17
C LEU A 20 8.65 -6.08 -13.48
N THR A 21 9.74 -5.38 -13.76
CA THR A 21 9.99 -4.81 -15.09
C THR A 21 10.18 -5.93 -16.13
N PRO A 22 10.10 -5.61 -17.45
CA PRO A 22 10.45 -6.56 -18.50
C PRO A 22 11.82 -7.22 -18.38
N ASN A 23 12.77 -6.56 -17.71
CA ASN A 23 14.12 -7.05 -17.49
C ASN A 23 14.25 -7.91 -16.21
N GLY A 24 13.13 -8.23 -15.56
CA GLY A 24 13.10 -9.02 -14.32
C GLY A 24 13.52 -8.24 -13.07
N GLN A 25 13.54 -6.91 -13.11
CA GLN A 25 13.83 -6.12 -11.91
C GLN A 25 12.56 -5.96 -11.08
N TRP A 26 12.65 -6.26 -9.79
CA TRP A 26 11.54 -6.07 -8.85
C TRP A 26 11.20 -4.58 -8.69
N LEU A 27 9.91 -4.26 -8.63
CA LEU A 27 9.38 -2.90 -8.45
C LEU A 27 8.65 -2.75 -7.12
N MET A 28 7.73 -3.67 -6.85
CA MET A 28 6.82 -3.61 -5.73
C MET A 28 6.33 -5.02 -5.37
N THR A 29 6.06 -5.23 -4.09
CA THR A 29 5.26 -6.35 -3.60
C THR A 29 4.11 -5.80 -2.76
N ASP A 30 2.90 -6.26 -3.05
CA ASP A 30 1.68 -6.02 -2.26
C ASP A 30 1.28 -7.32 -1.59
N THR A 31 1.27 -7.32 -0.27
CA THR A 31 0.74 -8.41 0.55
C THR A 31 -0.56 -7.95 1.20
N ASP A 32 -1.65 -8.59 0.82
CA ASP A 32 -2.97 -8.42 1.44
C ASP A 32 -2.95 -9.08 2.83
N LEU A 33 -2.88 -8.24 3.86
CA LEU A 33 -2.87 -8.62 5.27
C LEU A 33 -4.28 -8.77 5.85
N GLN A 34 -5.32 -8.36 5.12
CA GLN A 34 -6.75 -8.46 5.42
C GLN A 34 -7.24 -7.66 6.64
N THR A 35 -6.49 -7.64 7.73
CA THR A 35 -6.95 -7.17 9.05
C THR A 35 -5.90 -6.35 9.80
N ALA A 36 -6.36 -5.51 10.72
CA ALA A 36 -5.51 -4.67 11.56
C ALA A 36 -4.55 -5.45 12.47
N ASP A 37 -4.86 -6.70 12.83
CA ASP A 37 -4.02 -7.51 13.73
C ASP A 37 -2.62 -7.77 13.16
N GLN A 38 -2.44 -7.62 11.85
CA GLN A 38 -1.16 -7.76 11.16
C GLN A 38 -0.35 -6.45 11.12
N LEU A 39 -0.92 -5.33 11.56
CA LEU A 39 -0.22 -4.04 11.56
C LEU A 39 0.84 -3.98 12.65
N PRO A 40 1.97 -3.29 12.41
CA PRO A 40 2.86 -2.90 13.48
C PRO A 40 2.11 -2.07 14.53
N PRO A 41 2.36 -2.28 15.83
CA PRO A 41 1.65 -1.56 16.89
C PRO A 41 1.69 -0.04 16.73
N VAL A 42 2.80 0.50 16.23
CA VAL A 42 2.93 1.95 15.98
C VAL A 42 1.93 2.43 14.92
N VAL A 43 1.78 1.73 13.80
CA VAL A 43 0.85 2.10 12.72
C VAL A 43 -0.59 2.01 13.21
N TYR A 44 -0.92 0.92 13.92
CA TYR A 44 -2.25 0.76 14.53
C TYR A 44 -2.59 1.91 15.49
N ASN A 45 -1.66 2.27 16.39
CA ASN A 45 -1.88 3.36 17.35
C ASN A 45 -2.14 4.69 16.63
N TYR A 46 -1.34 5.03 15.62
CA TYR A 46 -1.57 6.27 14.85
C TYR A 46 -2.91 6.24 14.09
N PHE A 47 -3.31 5.10 13.54
CA PHE A 47 -4.63 4.94 12.92
C PHE A 47 -5.76 5.21 13.92
N THR A 48 -5.70 4.66 15.13
CA THR A 48 -6.72 4.87 16.18
C THR A 48 -6.79 6.30 16.71
N LEU A 49 -5.79 7.14 16.43
CA LEU A 49 -5.75 8.56 16.79
C LEU A 49 -6.11 9.49 15.61
N SER A 50 -6.36 8.92 14.43
CA SER A 50 -6.67 9.67 13.21
C SER A 50 -8.14 10.07 13.13
N SER A 51 -8.48 10.94 12.16
CA SER A 51 -9.88 11.26 11.83
C SER A 51 -10.69 10.07 11.29
N TYR A 52 -10.03 8.94 11.02
CA TYR A 52 -10.64 7.72 10.50
C TYR A 52 -10.78 6.63 11.59
N ALA A 53 -10.50 6.94 12.85
CA ALA A 53 -10.53 5.95 13.94
C ALA A 53 -11.91 5.29 14.14
N GLU A 54 -12.98 6.01 13.82
CA GLU A 54 -14.37 5.50 13.90
C GLU A 54 -14.87 4.90 12.58
N TRP A 55 -14.03 4.86 11.54
CA TRP A 55 -14.39 4.28 10.25
C TRP A 55 -14.15 2.77 10.27
N ASN A 56 -14.89 2.04 9.44
CA ASN A 56 -14.69 0.62 9.30
C ASN A 56 -13.43 0.35 8.52
N LEU A 57 -12.52 -0.42 9.12
CA LEU A 57 -11.34 -0.94 8.44
C LEU A 57 -11.74 -2.14 7.59
N ALA A 58 -11.77 -1.95 6.28
CA ALA A 58 -12.21 -2.94 5.31
C ALA A 58 -11.08 -3.86 4.84
N ASP A 59 -9.85 -3.34 4.75
CA ASP A 59 -8.69 -4.10 4.28
C ASP A 59 -7.37 -3.47 4.74
N VAL A 60 -6.30 -4.27 4.76
CA VAL A 60 -4.96 -3.85 5.15
C VAL A 60 -3.93 -4.46 4.20
N HIS A 61 -3.06 -3.62 3.65
CA HIS A 61 -1.97 -4.05 2.78
C HIS A 61 -0.61 -3.66 3.35
N ARG A 62 0.37 -4.54 3.20
CA ARG A 62 1.79 -4.20 3.33
C ARG A 62 2.42 -4.11 1.95
N ILE A 63 2.97 -2.94 1.66
CA ILE A 63 3.63 -2.64 0.40
C ILE A 63 5.12 -2.57 0.63
N GLU A 64 5.87 -3.38 -0.11
CA GLU A 64 7.32 -3.29 -0.21
C GLU A 64 7.69 -2.68 -1.54
N LEU A 65 8.56 -1.68 -1.53
CA LEU A 65 9.00 -0.94 -2.70
C LEU A 65 10.49 -1.19 -2.93
N ALA A 66 10.87 -1.41 -4.18
CA ALA A 66 12.27 -1.45 -4.54
C ALA A 66 12.94 -0.10 -4.28
N SER A 67 14.21 -0.14 -3.84
CA SER A 67 14.99 1.08 -3.62
C SER A 67 15.02 1.92 -4.91
N PRO A 68 14.88 3.26 -4.81
CA PRO A 68 15.07 4.16 -5.94
C PRO A 68 16.39 3.94 -6.68
N ASP A 69 17.45 3.52 -5.97
CA ASP A 69 18.77 3.24 -6.55
C ASP A 69 18.80 1.93 -7.37
N SER A 70 17.91 0.99 -7.06
CA SER A 70 17.76 -0.27 -7.81
C SER A 70 16.94 -0.09 -9.11
N ILE A 71 16.08 0.93 -9.17
CA ILE A 71 15.28 1.28 -10.35
C ILE A 71 15.93 2.47 -11.07
N ASN A 72 17.11 2.26 -11.62
CA ASN A 72 17.80 3.23 -12.48
C ASN A 72 16.90 3.63 -13.66
N SER A 73 16.28 4.83 -13.57
CA SER A 73 15.63 5.66 -14.61
C SER A 73 14.15 6.03 -14.39
N LEU A 74 13.41 5.38 -13.50
CA LEU A 74 11.96 5.68 -13.31
C LEU A 74 11.69 6.64 -12.15
N CYS A 75 12.51 6.62 -11.10
CA CYS A 75 12.27 7.43 -9.90
C CYS A 75 13.06 8.75 -9.94
N ARG A 76 12.57 9.76 -10.68
CA ARG A 76 13.15 11.12 -10.65
C ARG A 76 12.86 11.91 -9.36
N LYS A 77 12.08 11.35 -8.43
CA LYS A 77 11.93 11.85 -7.06
C LYS A 77 12.72 10.96 -6.08
N SER A 78 14.04 11.04 -6.20
CA SER A 78 15.01 10.52 -5.23
C SER A 78 14.95 11.36 -3.94
N ALA A 79 13.89 11.18 -3.18
CA ALA A 79 13.79 11.68 -1.81
C ALA A 79 13.05 10.63 -0.98
N GLN A 80 13.84 9.74 -0.36
CA GLN A 80 13.50 9.00 0.85
C GLN A 80 12.07 8.44 0.91
N ILE A 81 11.72 7.57 -0.03
CA ILE A 81 10.53 6.73 0.12
C ILE A 81 10.95 5.58 1.05
N ASP A 82 10.37 5.49 2.27
CA ASP A 82 10.64 4.29 3.07
C ASP A 82 10.26 3.05 2.26
N PRO A 83 11.07 1.99 2.27
CA PRO A 83 10.85 0.81 1.42
C PRO A 83 9.58 0.04 1.80
N ILE A 84 8.94 0.38 2.92
CA ILE A 84 7.70 -0.24 3.38
C ILE A 84 6.62 0.84 3.51
N ARG A 85 5.41 0.54 3.07
CA ARG A 85 4.18 1.29 3.34
C ARG A 85 3.11 0.34 3.85
N TYR A 86 2.21 0.88 4.67
CA TYR A 86 0.96 0.21 5.03
C TYR A 86 -0.19 0.98 4.40
N VAL A 87 -1.08 0.29 3.69
CA VAL A 87 -2.27 0.91 3.11
C VAL A 87 -3.50 0.32 3.79
N LEU A 88 -4.23 1.16 4.50
CA LEU A 88 -5.49 0.78 5.12
C LEU A 88 -6.63 1.23 4.21
N VAL A 89 -7.54 0.32 3.86
CA VAL A 89 -8.80 0.66 3.20
C VAL A 89 -9.84 0.87 4.29
N VAL A 90 -10.43 2.06 4.33
CA VAL A 90 -11.52 2.38 5.25
C VAL A 90 -12.77 2.78 4.50
N ASN A 91 -13.93 2.42 5.02
CA ASN A 91 -15.21 2.89 4.53
C ASN A 91 -16.12 3.31 5.69
N TYR A 92 -17.13 4.10 5.36
CA TYR A 92 -18.10 4.55 6.35
C TYR A 92 -19.46 3.88 6.11
N ASP A 93 -20.05 3.35 7.17
CA ASP A 93 -21.34 2.67 7.07
C ASP A 93 -22.41 3.57 6.46
N ASN A 94 -23.23 2.97 5.60
CA ASN A 94 -24.31 3.64 4.88
C ASN A 94 -23.84 4.78 3.96
N SER A 95 -22.56 4.82 3.58
CA SER A 95 -21.99 5.73 2.60
C SER A 95 -21.31 4.95 1.47
N THR A 96 -21.08 5.62 0.34
CA THR A 96 -20.15 5.12 -0.71
C THR A 96 -18.71 5.55 -0.44
N GLU A 97 -18.48 6.36 0.59
CA GLU A 97 -17.17 6.88 0.92
C GLU A 97 -16.21 5.75 1.30
N THR A 98 -15.16 5.60 0.50
CA THR A 98 -14.07 4.66 0.73
C THR A 98 -12.74 5.37 0.49
N TYR A 99 -11.82 5.24 1.43
CA TYR A 99 -10.50 5.86 1.35
C TYR A 99 -9.39 4.83 1.54
N GLN A 100 -8.27 5.08 0.87
CA GLN A 100 -7.00 4.44 1.15
C GLN A 100 -6.10 5.39 1.93
N LEU A 101 -5.64 4.93 3.09
CA LEU A 101 -4.77 5.67 3.99
C LEU A 101 -3.36 5.09 3.92
N PHE A 102 -2.40 5.88 3.47
CA PHE A 102 -1.02 5.45 3.26
C PHE A 102 -0.16 5.85 4.47
N TYR A 103 0.24 4.86 5.25
CA TYR A 103 1.09 5.01 6.41
C TYR A 103 2.54 4.59 6.13
N THR A 104 3.48 5.31 6.70
CA THR A 104 4.88 4.88 6.83
C THR A 104 5.03 3.85 7.96
N PRO A 105 6.17 3.13 8.05
CA PRO A 105 6.37 2.11 9.08
C PRO A 105 6.41 2.65 10.51
N ASP A 106 6.73 3.94 10.69
CA ASP A 106 6.69 4.66 11.97
C ASP A 106 5.31 5.25 12.29
N GLY A 107 4.29 4.96 11.47
CA GLY A 107 2.90 5.32 11.73
C GLY A 107 2.47 6.70 11.24
N VAL A 108 3.29 7.41 10.46
CA VAL A 108 2.89 8.70 9.89
C VAL A 108 1.96 8.49 8.70
N LEU A 109 0.76 9.08 8.74
CA LEU A 109 -0.14 9.15 7.59
C LEU A 109 0.42 10.15 6.57
N VAL A 110 0.91 9.66 5.44
CA VAL A 110 1.54 10.50 4.41
C VAL A 110 0.61 10.86 3.25
N ARG A 111 -0.46 10.10 3.05
CA ARG A 111 -1.45 10.37 2.00
C ARG A 111 -2.79 9.72 2.31
N THR A 112 -3.86 10.38 1.91
CA THR A 112 -5.19 9.80 1.78
C THR A 112 -5.62 9.87 0.32
N ARG A 113 -6.22 8.79 -0.18
CA ARG A 113 -6.79 8.72 -1.53
C ARG A 113 -8.26 8.32 -1.46
N ASP A 114 -9.14 9.14 -2.02
CA ASP A 114 -10.54 8.77 -2.25
C ASP A 114 -10.61 7.71 -3.34
N VAL A 115 -11.20 6.55 -3.01
CA VAL A 115 -11.43 5.42 -3.91
C VAL A 115 -12.91 5.01 -3.94
N SER A 116 -13.81 5.89 -3.55
CA SER A 116 -15.27 5.64 -3.50
C SER A 116 -15.85 5.12 -4.82
N TYR A 117 -15.22 5.49 -5.94
CA TYR A 117 -15.61 5.07 -7.30
C TYR A 117 -14.43 4.56 -8.13
N LEU A 118 -13.32 4.23 -7.47
CA LEU A 118 -12.09 3.74 -8.12
C LEU A 118 -11.75 2.34 -7.63
N PRO A 119 -11.06 1.52 -8.44
CA PRO A 119 -10.56 0.25 -7.96
C PRO A 119 -9.58 0.47 -6.80
N THR A 120 -9.65 -0.40 -5.79
CA THR A 120 -8.73 -0.39 -4.64
C THR A 120 -7.40 -1.07 -4.95
N SER A 121 -7.23 -1.66 -6.14
CA SER A 121 -5.99 -2.31 -6.55
C SER A 121 -4.79 -1.36 -6.46
N LEU A 122 -3.75 -1.78 -5.75
CA LEU A 122 -2.51 -1.04 -5.62
C LEU A 122 -1.54 -1.43 -6.74
N THR A 123 -0.90 -0.45 -7.35
CA THR A 123 0.11 -0.66 -8.40
C THR A 123 1.36 0.16 -8.13
N PRO A 124 2.52 -0.15 -8.74
CA PRO A 124 3.73 0.65 -8.59
C PRO A 124 3.53 2.16 -8.84
N GLN A 125 2.66 2.54 -9.79
CA GLN A 125 2.39 3.94 -10.13
C GLN A 125 1.75 4.72 -8.98
N ASP A 126 1.15 4.03 -8.00
CA ASP A 126 0.59 4.70 -6.83
C ASP A 126 1.70 5.21 -5.89
N PHE A 127 2.94 4.73 -6.04
CA PHE A 127 4.04 4.99 -5.09
C PHE A 127 5.25 5.72 -5.70
N PHE A 128 5.42 5.71 -7.03
CA PHE A 128 6.57 6.31 -7.73
C PHE A 128 6.25 7.63 -8.45
#